data_AF-A0A445N0K1-F1
#
_entry.id   AF-A0A445N0K1-F1
#
_cell.length_a   1.000
_cell.length_b   1.000
_cell.length_c   1.000
_cell.angle_alpha   90.00
_cell.angle_beta   90.00
_cell.angle_gamma   90.00
#
_symmetry.space_group_name_H-M   'P 1'
#
loop_
_entity.id
_entity.type
_entity.pdbx_description
1 polymer ?
#
loop_
_entity_poly.entity_id
_entity_poly.type
_entity_poly.pdbx_seq_one_letter_code
_entity_poly.pdbx_strand_id
1 'polypeptide(L)'
;MIKKMTAARISFKSHMSCAMKYAKDQDKYDQLSLNGKDCNQTASRSFENTWHKLENKVLDCPADSWEVIETTIMDCHSDIAHSIFSQVVLAYKYDRKLAISLLNTAKNYGDRLLNAEIKNIKKEDKEKLSKAAGMANLKFANSWQAAILKAERNGVDIGFISGVADYVKTDVDDLIDDLLEAIVQDI
;
A
#
# COMPACT_ATOMS: atom_id res chain seq x y z
N MET A 1 -12.41 -9.92 12.72
CA MET A 1 -11.09 -9.26 12.75
C MET A 1 -10.03 -9.89 11.82
N ILE A 2 -9.42 -11.04 12.12
CA ILE A 2 -8.28 -11.62 11.33
C ILE A 2 -8.56 -11.71 9.81
N LYS A 3 -9.74 -12.19 9.41
CA LYS A 3 -10.11 -12.33 8.00
C LYS A 3 -10.26 -10.97 7.30
N LYS A 4 -10.88 -9.98 7.97
CA LYS A 4 -11.02 -8.60 7.49
C LYS A 4 -9.64 -7.97 7.23
N MET A 5 -8.74 -8.04 8.22
CA MET A 5 -7.36 -7.58 8.08
C MET A 5 -6.58 -8.30 6.97
N THR A 6 -6.84 -9.61 6.78
CA THR A 6 -6.23 -10.37 5.69
C THR A 6 -6.72 -9.89 4.32
N ALA A 7 -8.01 -9.59 4.19
CA ALA A 7 -8.58 -9.03 2.97
C ALA A 7 -8.02 -7.63 2.69
N ALA A 8 -7.99 -6.75 3.70
CA ALA A 8 -7.40 -5.41 3.61
C ALA A 8 -5.94 -5.46 3.13
N ARG A 9 -5.13 -6.37 3.70
CA ARG A 9 -3.75 -6.60 3.26
C ARG A 9 -3.64 -7.01 1.80
N ILE A 10 -4.56 -7.84 1.30
CA ILE A 10 -4.58 -8.24 -0.13
C ILE A 10 -4.97 -7.05 -1.01
N SER A 11 -5.94 -6.24 -0.60
CA SER A 11 -6.37 -5.05 -1.33
C SER A 11 -5.24 -4.02 -1.41
N PHE A 12 -4.65 -3.63 -0.28
CA PHE A 12 -3.51 -2.70 -0.22
C PHE A 12 -2.39 -3.08 -1.20
N LYS A 13 -2.00 -4.35 -1.22
CA LYS A 13 -0.97 -4.84 -2.16
C LYS A 13 -1.39 -4.72 -3.62
N SER A 14 -2.67 -4.88 -3.91
CA SER A 14 -3.22 -4.80 -5.26
C SER A 14 -3.20 -3.36 -5.75
N HIS A 15 -3.65 -2.40 -4.94
CA HIS A 15 -3.56 -0.97 -5.23
C HIS A 15 -2.13 -0.49 -5.41
N MET A 16 -1.22 -0.86 -4.50
CA MET A 16 0.21 -0.55 -4.68
C MET A 16 0.80 -1.16 -5.95
N SER A 17 0.34 -2.36 -6.34
CA SER A 17 0.74 -2.96 -7.63
C SER A 17 0.16 -2.22 -8.82
N CYS A 18 -0.98 -1.56 -8.63
CA CYS A 18 -1.59 -0.72 -9.61
C CYS A 18 -0.79 0.56 -9.87
N ALA A 19 -0.41 1.29 -8.81
CA ALA A 19 0.49 2.44 -8.92
C ALA A 19 1.81 2.06 -9.60
N MET A 20 2.39 0.91 -9.26
CA MET A 20 3.61 0.43 -9.94
C MET A 20 3.40 0.16 -11.42
N LYS A 21 2.24 -0.41 -11.80
CA LYS A 21 1.88 -0.63 -13.20
C LYS A 21 1.66 0.71 -13.93
N TYR A 22 1.02 1.67 -13.28
CA TYR A 22 0.88 3.04 -13.79
C TYR A 22 2.24 3.66 -14.08
N ALA A 23 3.15 3.65 -13.09
CA ALA A 23 4.51 4.16 -13.26
C ALA A 23 5.28 3.44 -14.37
N LYS A 24 5.06 2.14 -14.56
CA LYS A 24 5.72 1.34 -15.61
C LYS A 24 5.21 1.65 -17.01
N ASP A 25 3.89 1.75 -17.15
CA ASP A 25 3.19 1.81 -18.43
C ASP A 25 2.60 3.22 -18.67
N GLN A 26 3.16 4.28 -18.08
CA GLN A 26 2.62 5.65 -18.15
C GLN A 26 2.30 6.07 -19.58
N ASP A 27 3.21 5.81 -20.53
CA ASP A 27 3.05 6.12 -21.96
C ASP A 27 1.81 5.45 -22.62
N LYS A 28 1.30 4.37 -22.01
CA LYS A 28 0.10 3.62 -22.45
C LYS A 28 -1.12 3.93 -21.60
N TYR A 29 -0.94 4.51 -20.42
CA TYR A 29 -2.01 4.68 -19.44
C TYR A 29 -3.00 5.77 -19.86
N ASP A 30 -2.52 6.83 -20.53
CA ASP A 30 -3.37 7.84 -21.14
C ASP A 30 -4.35 7.23 -22.16
N GLN A 31 -4.01 6.07 -22.76
CA GLN A 31 -4.88 5.30 -23.67
C GLN A 31 -5.71 4.21 -22.97
N LEU A 32 -5.29 3.71 -21.80
CA LEU A 32 -5.97 2.63 -21.07
C LEU A 32 -7.09 3.15 -20.15
N SER A 33 -6.93 4.36 -19.59
CA SER A 33 -7.98 5.06 -18.83
C SER A 33 -9.22 5.31 -19.72
N LEU A 34 -9.00 5.68 -20.99
CA LEU A 34 -10.05 5.88 -22.00
C LEU A 34 -10.81 4.59 -22.37
N ASN A 35 -10.26 3.40 -22.10
CA ASN A 35 -10.85 2.11 -22.47
C ASN A 35 -11.50 1.37 -21.28
N GLY A 36 -11.72 2.04 -20.14
CA GLY A 36 -12.43 1.46 -18.99
C GLY A 36 -11.71 0.31 -18.29
N LYS A 37 -10.40 0.14 -18.53
CA LYS A 37 -9.55 -0.85 -17.84
C LYS A 37 -8.71 -0.18 -16.76
N ASP A 38 -9.37 0.64 -15.94
CA ASP A 38 -8.73 1.21 -14.77
C ASP A 38 -8.35 0.07 -13.81
N CYS A 39 -7.08 0.02 -13.52
CA CYS A 39 -6.50 -1.00 -12.67
C CYS A 39 -6.91 -0.79 -11.20
N ASN A 40 -7.24 0.44 -10.76
CA ASN A 40 -7.82 0.69 -9.44
C ASN A 40 -9.20 0.06 -9.36
N GLN A 41 -10.08 0.31 -10.34
CA GLN A 41 -11.40 -0.35 -10.39
C GLN A 41 -11.29 -1.88 -10.42
N THR A 42 -10.26 -2.42 -11.09
CA THR A 42 -10.02 -3.87 -11.10
C THR A 42 -9.58 -4.38 -9.73
N ALA A 43 -8.72 -3.65 -9.02
CA ALA A 43 -8.29 -3.98 -7.67
C ALA A 43 -9.47 -3.93 -6.68
N SER A 44 -10.28 -2.86 -6.72
CA SER A 44 -11.45 -2.71 -5.84
C SER A 44 -12.50 -3.78 -6.08
N ARG A 45 -12.84 -4.10 -7.35
CA ARG A 45 -13.73 -5.23 -7.65
C ARG A 45 -13.17 -6.55 -7.16
N SER A 46 -11.85 -6.74 -7.23
CA SER A 46 -11.22 -7.96 -6.70
C SER A 46 -11.28 -8.02 -5.18
N PHE A 47 -11.16 -6.89 -4.49
CA PHE A 47 -11.33 -6.80 -3.05
C PHE A 47 -12.77 -7.09 -2.64
N GLU A 48 -13.74 -6.40 -3.24
CA GLU A 48 -15.18 -6.62 -3.03
C GLU A 48 -15.55 -8.11 -3.19
N ASN A 49 -15.14 -8.73 -4.31
CA ASN A 49 -15.37 -10.15 -4.55
C ASN A 49 -14.70 -11.06 -3.50
N THR A 50 -13.54 -10.66 -2.97
CA THR A 50 -12.85 -11.40 -1.91
C THR A 50 -13.60 -11.24 -0.58
N TRP A 51 -14.08 -10.03 -0.30
CA TRP A 51 -14.87 -9.71 0.88
C TRP A 51 -16.17 -10.52 0.92
N HIS A 52 -16.99 -10.45 -0.13
CA HIS A 52 -18.25 -11.20 -0.24
C HIS A 52 -18.05 -12.71 -0.09
N LYS A 53 -16.93 -13.26 -0.57
CA LYS A 53 -16.59 -14.68 -0.37
C LYS A 53 -16.25 -15.03 1.07
N LEU A 54 -15.70 -14.09 1.83
CA LEU A 54 -15.38 -14.25 3.25
C LEU A 54 -16.63 -14.08 4.12
N GLU A 55 -17.53 -13.15 3.75
CA GLU A 55 -18.82 -12.95 4.39
C GLU A 55 -19.71 -14.18 4.34
N ASN A 56 -19.98 -14.69 3.13
CA ASN A 56 -20.84 -15.85 2.90
C ASN A 56 -20.40 -17.15 3.58
N LYS A 57 -19.23 -17.16 4.23
CA LYS A 57 -18.73 -18.33 4.94
C LYS A 57 -18.69 -18.15 6.46
N VAL A 58 -18.27 -17.00 7.00
CA VAL A 58 -17.91 -16.89 8.44
C VAL A 58 -17.90 -15.45 9.02
N LEU A 59 -18.26 -14.38 8.30
CA LEU A 59 -18.29 -13.03 8.91
C LEU A 59 -19.74 -12.66 9.22
N ASP A 60 -20.01 -12.36 10.48
CA ASP A 60 -21.27 -11.77 10.93
C ASP A 60 -21.09 -10.25 10.95
N CYS A 61 -20.99 -9.63 9.76
CA CYS A 61 -20.80 -8.20 9.60
C CYS A 61 -21.67 -7.64 8.47
N PRO A 62 -22.08 -6.36 8.55
CA PRO A 62 -22.82 -5.69 7.48
C PRO A 62 -21.98 -5.54 6.21
N ALA A 63 -22.60 -5.70 5.04
CA ALA A 63 -21.95 -5.49 3.74
C ALA A 63 -21.31 -4.09 3.64
N ASP A 64 -21.90 -3.08 4.25
CA ASP A 64 -21.45 -1.69 4.20
C ASP A 64 -20.02 -1.48 4.77
N SER A 65 -19.53 -2.44 5.56
CA SER A 65 -18.21 -2.43 6.20
C SER A 65 -17.05 -2.51 5.20
N TRP A 66 -17.23 -3.14 4.03
CA TRP A 66 -16.14 -3.30 3.06
C TRP A 66 -15.84 -2.01 2.33
N GLU A 67 -16.86 -1.17 2.09
CA GLU A 67 -16.70 0.11 1.41
C GLU A 67 -15.80 1.05 2.23
N VAL A 68 -16.03 1.13 3.54
CA VAL A 68 -15.20 1.92 4.46
C VAL A 68 -13.74 1.46 4.41
N ILE A 69 -13.50 0.15 4.56
CA ILE A 69 -12.15 -0.42 4.53
C ILE A 69 -11.46 -0.19 3.18
N GLU A 70 -12.19 -0.32 2.07
CA GLU A 70 -11.66 -0.07 0.74
C GLU A 70 -11.32 1.40 0.53
N THR A 71 -12.17 2.32 0.98
CA THR A 71 -11.90 3.76 0.91
C THR A 71 -10.65 4.11 1.70
N THR A 72 -10.49 3.63 2.93
CA THR A 72 -9.26 3.86 3.72
C THR A 72 -8.01 3.36 2.99
N ILE A 73 -8.09 2.19 2.36
CA ILE A 73 -6.96 1.63 1.58
C ILE A 73 -6.68 2.48 0.32
N MET A 74 -7.73 2.92 -0.36
CA MET A 74 -7.64 3.73 -1.57
C MET A 74 -7.02 5.11 -1.31
N ASP A 75 -7.43 5.76 -0.22
CA ASP A 75 -6.92 7.06 0.20
C ASP A 75 -5.42 6.96 0.52
N CYS A 76 -5.03 6.02 1.40
CA CYS A 76 -3.62 5.76 1.72
C CYS A 76 -2.78 5.46 0.47
N HIS A 77 -3.28 4.60 -0.42
CA HIS A 77 -2.59 4.30 -1.69
C HIS A 77 -2.42 5.56 -2.55
N SER A 78 -3.47 6.40 -2.65
CA SER A 78 -3.46 7.62 -3.43
C SER A 78 -2.42 8.60 -2.90
N ASP A 79 -2.37 8.78 -1.57
CA ASP A 79 -1.43 9.68 -0.90
C ASP A 79 0.03 9.23 -1.08
N ILE A 80 0.30 7.94 -0.91
CA ILE A 80 1.64 7.37 -1.17
C ILE A 80 2.04 7.58 -2.64
N ALA A 81 1.13 7.29 -3.57
CA ALA A 81 1.40 7.43 -5.00
C ALA A 81 1.63 8.91 -5.36
N HIS A 82 0.84 9.83 -4.83
CA HIS A 82 0.99 11.26 -5.02
C HIS A 82 2.32 11.79 -4.46
N SER A 83 2.65 11.40 -3.23
CA SER A 83 3.91 11.76 -2.56
C SER A 83 5.14 11.31 -3.35
N ILE A 84 5.09 10.13 -3.99
CA ILE A 84 6.19 9.65 -4.83
C ILE A 84 6.18 10.30 -6.21
N PHE A 85 5.03 10.35 -6.88
CA PHE A 85 4.93 10.85 -8.26
C PHE A 85 5.16 12.36 -8.38
N SER A 86 4.90 13.12 -7.32
CA SER A 86 5.23 14.55 -7.27
C SER A 86 6.74 14.83 -7.27
N GLN A 87 7.57 13.84 -6.92
CA GLN A 87 9.03 14.00 -6.80
C GLN A 87 9.84 13.31 -7.90
N VAL A 88 9.18 12.63 -8.83
CA VAL A 88 9.85 11.89 -9.92
C VAL A 88 9.22 12.23 -11.26
N VAL A 89 10.05 12.43 -12.27
CA VAL A 89 9.55 12.74 -13.61
C VAL A 89 9.33 11.43 -14.36
N LEU A 90 8.11 10.88 -14.29
CA LEU A 90 7.78 9.57 -14.86
C LEU A 90 8.00 9.49 -16.39
N ALA A 91 8.19 10.60 -17.11
CA ALA A 91 8.61 10.58 -18.52
C ALA A 91 10.02 9.97 -18.73
N TYR A 92 10.89 9.99 -17.71
CA TYR A 92 12.24 9.46 -17.78
C TYR A 92 12.35 8.03 -17.25
N LYS A 93 13.09 7.19 -17.98
CA LYS A 93 13.22 5.75 -17.70
C LYS A 93 13.75 5.44 -16.30
N TYR A 94 14.70 6.22 -15.80
CA TYR A 94 15.34 5.96 -14.51
C TYR A 94 14.49 6.47 -13.34
N ASP A 95 13.82 7.61 -13.50
CA ASP A 95 12.76 8.09 -12.60
C ASP A 95 11.61 7.09 -12.47
N ARG A 96 11.12 6.51 -13.58
CA ARG A 96 10.11 5.44 -13.52
C ARG A 96 10.58 4.25 -12.69
N LYS A 97 11.83 3.83 -12.90
CA LYS A 97 12.42 2.72 -12.13
C LYS A 97 12.55 3.05 -10.65
N LEU A 98 12.88 4.31 -10.33
CA LEU A 98 12.92 4.79 -8.96
C LEU A 98 11.51 4.75 -8.34
N ALA A 99 10.52 5.36 -8.98
CA ALA A 99 9.13 5.38 -8.53
C ALA A 99 8.60 3.96 -8.25
N ILE A 100 8.81 3.01 -9.17
CA ILE A 100 8.43 1.60 -8.99
C ILE A 100 9.13 0.98 -7.77
N SER A 101 10.42 1.30 -7.55
CA SER A 101 11.19 0.76 -6.43
C SER A 101 10.72 1.35 -5.08
N LEU A 102 10.38 2.64 -5.05
CA LEU A 102 9.84 3.33 -3.87
C LEU A 102 8.44 2.79 -3.53
N LEU A 103 7.53 2.69 -4.50
CA LEU A 103 6.21 2.08 -4.33
C LEU A 103 6.30 0.63 -3.85
N ASN A 104 7.23 -0.16 -4.39
CA ASN A 104 7.45 -1.52 -3.91
C ASN A 104 7.97 -1.55 -2.46
N THR A 105 8.76 -0.56 -2.07
CA THR A 105 9.25 -0.43 -0.70
C THR A 105 8.12 -0.10 0.26
N ALA A 106 7.26 0.86 -0.08
CA ALA A 106 6.04 1.20 0.65
C ALA A 106 5.09 0.00 0.78
N LYS A 107 4.82 -0.69 -0.34
CA LYS A 107 4.03 -1.92 -0.38
C LYS A 107 4.54 -2.97 0.60
N ASN A 108 5.86 -3.18 0.63
CA ASN A 108 6.47 -4.17 1.50
C ASN A 108 6.48 -3.73 2.97
N TYR A 109 6.49 -2.44 3.26
CA TYR A 109 6.34 -1.91 4.62
C TYR A 109 4.93 -2.17 5.14
N GLY A 110 3.90 -1.69 4.44
CA GLY A 110 2.51 -1.94 4.81
C GLY A 110 2.15 -3.43 4.87
N ASP A 111 2.64 -4.26 3.92
CA ASP A 111 2.44 -5.71 3.96
C ASP A 111 3.00 -6.35 5.24
N ARG A 112 4.15 -5.86 5.73
CA ARG A 112 4.78 -6.37 6.95
C ARG A 112 4.02 -5.94 8.19
N LEU A 113 3.59 -4.68 8.27
CA LEU A 113 2.82 -4.16 9.40
C LEU A 113 1.45 -4.82 9.50
N LEU A 114 0.68 -4.85 8.41
CA LEU A 114 -0.62 -5.55 8.38
C LEU A 114 -0.48 -7.03 8.77
N ASN A 115 0.57 -7.71 8.31
CA ASN A 115 0.82 -9.10 8.70
C ASN A 115 1.27 -9.25 10.16
N ALA A 116 1.96 -8.26 10.73
CA ALA A 116 2.30 -8.23 12.14
C ALA A 116 1.03 -8.07 12.99
N GLU A 117 0.14 -7.16 12.61
CA GLU A 117 -1.14 -6.95 13.28
C GLU A 117 -2.04 -8.18 13.21
N ILE A 118 -2.18 -8.80 12.04
CA ILE A 118 -2.93 -10.06 11.89
C ILE A 118 -2.43 -11.14 12.86
N LYS A 119 -1.10 -11.22 13.07
CA LYS A 119 -0.51 -12.18 14.01
C LYS A 119 -0.71 -11.77 15.46
N ASN A 120 -0.68 -10.47 15.74
CA ASN A 120 -0.94 -9.92 17.06
C ASN A 120 -2.38 -10.19 17.48
N ILE A 121 -3.38 -9.91 16.62
CA ILE A 121 -4.79 -10.24 16.86
C ILE A 121 -4.97 -11.74 17.17
N LYS A 122 -4.14 -12.61 16.58
CA LYS A 122 -4.22 -14.05 16.81
C LYS A 122 -3.63 -14.50 18.16
N LYS A 123 -2.68 -13.75 18.73
CA LYS A 123 -1.83 -14.22 19.85
C LYS A 123 -1.73 -13.26 21.04
N GLU A 124 -2.25 -12.04 20.90
CA GLU A 124 -2.20 -10.96 21.89
C GLU A 124 -0.79 -10.68 22.44
N ASP A 125 0.20 -10.67 21.53
CA ASP A 125 1.62 -10.56 21.89
C ASP A 125 2.20 -9.22 21.42
N LYS A 126 2.01 -8.20 22.27
CA LYS A 126 2.44 -6.82 22.00
C LYS A 126 3.96 -6.68 21.83
N GLU A 127 4.75 -7.51 22.51
CA GLU A 127 6.22 -7.48 22.37
C GLU A 127 6.64 -7.97 20.98
N LYS A 128 6.04 -9.06 20.49
CA LYS A 128 6.29 -9.55 19.13
C LYS A 128 5.80 -8.56 18.08
N LEU A 129 4.69 -7.87 18.32
CA LEU A 129 4.22 -6.81 17.43
C LEU A 129 5.26 -5.69 17.32
N SER A 130 5.71 -5.14 18.46
CA SER A 130 6.72 -4.08 18.50
C SER A 130 8.02 -4.48 17.78
N LYS A 131 8.53 -5.69 18.02
CA LYS A 131 9.70 -6.22 17.32
C LYS A 131 9.49 -6.32 15.81
N ALA A 132 8.31 -6.78 15.37
CA ALA A 132 7.98 -6.89 13.96
C ALA A 132 7.89 -5.51 13.29
N ALA A 133 7.29 -4.51 13.96
CA ALA A 133 7.22 -3.13 13.50
C ALA A 133 8.62 -2.50 13.38
N GLY A 134 9.48 -2.67 14.38
CA GLY A 134 10.88 -2.21 14.33
C GLY A 134 11.66 -2.82 13.16
N MET A 135 11.47 -4.13 12.90
CA MET A 135 12.07 -4.80 11.74
C MET A 135 11.50 -4.31 10.40
N ALA A 136 10.21 -3.98 10.34
CA ALA A 136 9.59 -3.42 9.14
C ALA A 136 10.20 -2.04 8.83
N ASN A 137 10.31 -1.18 9.85
CA ASN A 137 10.94 0.14 9.76
C ASN A 137 12.39 0.08 9.26
N LEU A 138 13.21 -0.78 9.87
CA LEU A 138 14.61 -0.94 9.45
C LEU A 138 14.71 -1.40 7.98
N LYS A 139 13.86 -2.34 7.56
CA LYS A 139 13.86 -2.84 6.18
C LYS A 139 13.36 -1.81 5.19
N PHE A 140 12.36 -1.01 5.57
CA PHE A 140 11.89 0.12 4.78
C PHE A 140 13.02 1.10 4.54
N ALA A 141 13.65 1.63 5.61
CA ALA A 141 14.74 2.60 5.51
C ALA A 141 15.89 2.11 4.61
N ASN A 142 16.33 0.87 4.81
CA ASN A 142 17.40 0.27 4.01
C ASN A 142 17.02 0.11 2.53
N SER A 143 15.78 -0.31 2.26
CA SER A 143 15.31 -0.54 0.88
C SER A 143 15.05 0.78 0.16
N TRP A 144 14.54 1.78 0.88
CA TRP A 144 14.34 3.15 0.40
C TRP A 144 15.67 3.78 0.00
N GLN A 145 16.64 3.76 0.91
CA GLN A 145 17.98 4.30 0.64
C GLN A 145 18.67 3.55 -0.51
N ALA A 146 18.51 2.23 -0.60
CA ALA A 146 19.07 1.46 -1.70
C ALA A 146 18.44 1.83 -3.06
N ALA A 147 17.15 2.12 -3.09
CA ALA A 147 16.47 2.59 -4.31
C ALA A 147 17.00 3.96 -4.75
N ILE A 148 17.14 4.89 -3.81
CA ILE A 148 17.72 6.23 -4.04
C ILE A 148 19.15 6.12 -4.59
N LEU A 149 20.05 5.44 -3.88
CA LEU A 149 21.45 5.28 -4.29
C LEU A 149 21.59 4.65 -5.68
N LYS A 150 20.70 3.71 -6.00
CA LYS A 150 20.67 3.09 -7.34
C LYS A 150 20.23 4.09 -8.41
N ALA A 151 19.29 4.98 -8.12
CA ALA A 151 18.84 5.99 -9.05
C ALA A 151 19.89 7.08 -9.26
N GLU A 152 20.56 7.55 -8.21
CA GLU A 152 21.67 8.49 -8.30
C GLU A 152 22.79 7.99 -9.21
N ARG A 153 23.17 6.70 -9.07
CA ARG A 153 24.16 6.06 -9.96
C ARG A 153 23.74 6.05 -11.43
N ASN A 154 22.46 6.24 -11.73
CA ASN A 154 21.93 6.35 -13.08
C ASN A 154 21.61 7.82 -13.47
N GLY A 155 22.05 8.80 -12.69
CA GLY A 155 21.93 10.23 -13.01
C GLY A 155 20.56 10.84 -12.69
N VAL A 156 19.76 10.20 -11.83
CA VAL A 156 18.50 10.80 -11.33
C VAL A 156 18.84 11.82 -10.24
N ASP A 157 18.27 13.02 -10.33
CA ASP A 157 18.33 14.00 -9.26
C ASP A 157 17.37 13.59 -8.12
N ILE A 158 17.91 13.41 -6.93
CA ILE A 158 17.18 12.90 -5.76
C ILE A 158 16.94 13.96 -4.68
N GLY A 159 17.32 15.22 -4.93
CA GLY A 159 17.36 16.27 -3.90
C GLY A 159 16.06 16.44 -3.10
N PHE A 160 14.92 16.10 -3.71
CA PHE A 160 13.59 16.25 -3.13
C PHE A 160 12.96 14.94 -2.60
N ILE A 161 13.58 13.78 -2.86
CA ILE A 161 13.01 12.45 -2.54
C ILE A 161 13.29 12.01 -1.10
N SER A 162 14.30 12.59 -0.45
CA SER A 162 14.70 12.20 0.91
C SER A 162 13.60 12.45 1.96
N GLY A 163 12.82 13.52 1.82
CA GLY A 163 11.69 13.85 2.72
C GLY A 163 10.43 13.01 2.50
N VAL A 164 10.29 12.37 1.33
CA VAL A 164 9.10 11.54 0.99
C VAL A 164 9.03 10.28 1.84
N ALA A 165 10.17 9.78 2.31
CA ALA A 165 10.25 8.54 3.08
C ALA A 165 9.38 8.58 4.35
N ASP A 166 9.35 9.73 5.02
CA ASP A 166 8.63 9.87 6.29
C ASP A 166 7.13 10.07 6.06
N TYR A 167 6.72 10.83 5.03
CA TYR A 167 5.31 10.90 4.62
C TYR A 167 4.75 9.50 4.31
N VAL A 168 5.46 8.72 3.50
CA VAL A 168 5.03 7.35 3.15
C VAL A 168 4.95 6.43 4.37
N LYS A 169 5.79 6.61 5.39
CA LYS A 169 5.63 5.85 6.64
C LYS A 169 4.37 6.27 7.37
N THR A 170 4.17 7.58 7.53
CA THR A 170 2.98 8.13 8.19
C THR A 170 1.70 7.64 7.51
N ASP A 171 1.60 7.77 6.18
CA ASP A 171 0.43 7.31 5.43
C ASP A 171 0.13 5.81 5.65
N VAL A 172 1.18 4.98 5.75
CA VAL A 172 1.04 3.55 6.01
C VAL A 172 0.70 3.27 7.47
N ASP A 173 1.30 3.97 8.42
CA ASP A 173 1.05 3.78 9.85
C ASP A 173 -0.40 4.22 10.19
N ASP A 174 -0.85 5.37 9.66
CA ASP A 174 -2.22 5.87 9.79
C ASP A 174 -3.23 4.90 9.18
N LEU A 175 -2.94 4.31 8.01
CA LEU A 175 -3.75 3.24 7.43
C LEU A 175 -3.93 2.07 8.39
N ILE A 176 -2.90 1.66 9.14
CA ILE A 176 -3.03 0.55 10.10
C ILE A 176 -4.01 0.92 11.21
N ASP A 177 -3.87 2.11 11.76
CA ASP A 177 -4.70 2.60 12.87
C ASP A 177 -6.17 2.75 12.43
N ASP A 178 -6.41 3.36 11.27
CA ASP A 178 -7.75 3.52 10.69
C ASP A 178 -8.41 2.17 10.39
N LEU A 179 -7.65 1.20 9.86
CA LEU A 179 -8.16 -0.15 9.61
C LEU A 179 -8.50 -0.87 10.92
N LEU A 180 -7.68 -0.72 11.96
CA LEU A 180 -7.97 -1.30 13.26
C LEU A 180 -9.23 -0.67 13.87
N GLU A 181 -9.40 0.64 13.78
CA GLU A 181 -10.59 1.33 14.25
C GLU A 181 -11.85 0.86 13.50
N ALA A 182 -11.84 0.90 12.18
CA ALA A 182 -12.96 0.48 11.34
C ALA A 182 -13.35 -0.98 11.59
N ILE A 183 -12.36 -1.88 11.73
CA ILE A 183 -12.62 -3.31 11.92
C ILE A 183 -13.09 -3.63 13.35
N VAL A 184 -12.73 -2.81 14.35
CA VAL A 184 -13.15 -2.96 15.76
C VAL A 184 -14.55 -2.40 16.00
N GLN A 185 -14.93 -1.28 15.37
CA GLN A 185 -16.25 -0.66 15.54
C GLN A 185 -17.41 -1.50 14.97
N ASP A 186 -17.12 -2.44 14.06
CA ASP A 186 -18.09 -3.39 13.49
C ASP A 186 -18.35 -4.66 14.35
N ILE A 187 -17.85 -4.72 15.60
CA ILE A 187 -18.02 -5.84 16.54
C ILE A 187 -18.87 -5.40 17.72
#